data_AF-A0AAD7FMD9-F1
#
_entry.id   AF-A0AAD7FMD9-F1
#
_cell.length_a   1.000
_cell.length_b   1.000
_cell.length_c   1.000
_cell.angle_alpha   90.00
_cell.angle_beta   90.00
_cell.angle_gamma   90.00
#
_symmetry.space_group_name_H-M   'P 1'
#
loop_
_entity.id
_entity.type
_entity.pdbx_description
1 polymer ?
#
loop_
_entity_poly.entity_id
_entity_poly.type
_entity_poly.pdbx_seq_one_letter_code
_entity_poly.pdbx_strand_id
1 'polypeptide(L)'
;MTRYGMPYILEDKSGQLTGSEFVDIHERLHLTVRCTQRNSSHTMYMIYNTTPTVFQSTIPRPLVGLDFGKDNALGTISVAGVPTPMRKYLTKVSLIGSSKHRRFVGSDGKPYQWARRAQPNQEWTCTNASAQVVASYSLKAPGEPEYSTSGCILEITEECGHLAPEILASLWIMRHIVAFDLG
;
A
#
# COMPACT_ATOMS: atom_id res chain seq x y z
N MET A 1 26.62 4.52 -3.05
CA MET A 1 26.07 3.30 -3.66
C MET A 1 25.31 3.70 -4.92
N THR A 2 25.73 3.19 -6.06
CA THR A 2 25.10 3.41 -7.37
C THR A 2 23.73 2.73 -7.41
N ARG A 3 22.68 3.53 -7.60
CA ARG A 3 21.29 3.12 -7.80
C ARG A 3 21.08 2.84 -9.29
N TYR A 4 20.72 1.61 -9.67
CA TYR A 4 20.79 1.09 -11.04
C TYR A 4 19.50 1.28 -11.87
N GLY A 5 18.57 2.14 -11.47
CA GLY A 5 17.28 2.30 -12.15
C GLY A 5 16.34 1.10 -11.92
N MET A 6 16.54 0.35 -10.82
CA MET A 6 15.87 -0.93 -10.59
C MET A 6 14.68 -0.77 -9.63
N PRO A 7 13.44 -1.08 -10.06
CA PRO A 7 12.26 -0.95 -9.21
C PRO A 7 12.36 -1.87 -7.99
N TYR A 8 11.69 -1.49 -6.91
CA TYR A 8 11.42 -2.37 -5.78
C TYR A 8 10.32 -3.35 -6.18
N ILE A 9 10.60 -4.64 -6.09
CA ILE A 9 9.67 -5.72 -6.44
C ILE A 9 9.33 -6.41 -5.13
N LEU A 10 8.28 -5.92 -4.48
CA LEU A 10 7.88 -6.35 -3.14
C LEU A 10 6.88 -7.50 -3.24
N GLU A 11 7.30 -8.69 -2.87
CA GLU A 11 6.42 -9.86 -2.79
C GLU A 11 5.50 -9.75 -1.58
N ASP A 12 4.18 -9.74 -1.81
CA ASP A 12 3.16 -9.83 -0.77
C ASP A 12 3.05 -11.28 -0.29
N LYS A 13 3.52 -11.58 0.91
CA LYS A 13 3.63 -12.97 1.38
C LYS A 13 2.27 -13.63 1.58
N SER A 14 1.24 -12.91 2.02
CA SER A 14 -0.08 -13.48 2.34
C SER A 14 -1.16 -13.19 1.29
N GLY A 15 -1.10 -12.05 0.61
CA GLY A 15 -2.19 -11.57 -0.25
C GLY A 15 -3.44 -11.17 0.52
N GLN A 16 -3.44 -11.17 1.86
CA GLN A 16 -4.62 -10.94 2.72
C GLN A 16 -4.62 -9.55 3.34
N LEU A 17 -5.82 -9.00 3.58
CA LEU A 17 -6.01 -7.72 4.28
C LEU A 17 -6.00 -7.83 5.82
N THR A 18 -5.71 -9.01 6.37
CA THR A 18 -5.54 -9.23 7.82
C THR A 18 -4.13 -8.93 8.32
N GLY A 19 -3.20 -8.67 7.39
CA GLY A 19 -1.78 -8.43 7.64
C GLY A 19 -0.94 -9.19 6.62
N SER A 20 0.22 -8.62 6.29
CA SER A 20 1.17 -9.25 5.35
C SER A 20 2.57 -8.68 5.50
N GLU A 21 3.53 -9.37 4.90
CA GLU A 21 4.90 -8.91 4.69
C GLU A 21 5.11 -8.65 3.21
N PHE A 22 5.84 -7.59 2.91
CA PHE A 22 6.20 -7.12 1.58
C PHE A 22 7.71 -7.08 1.51
N VAL A 23 8.30 -8.05 0.79
CA VAL A 23 9.74 -8.28 0.79
C VAL A 23 10.28 -8.04 -0.61
N ASP A 24 11.20 -7.08 -0.75
CA ASP A 24 11.90 -6.84 -2.02
C ASP A 24 12.70 -8.10 -2.41
N ILE A 25 12.61 -8.54 -3.67
CA ILE A 25 13.36 -9.72 -4.14
C ILE A 25 14.89 -9.57 -4.03
N HIS A 26 15.38 -8.32 -3.96
CA HIS A 26 16.78 -7.99 -3.74
C HIS A 26 17.08 -7.62 -2.28
N GLU A 27 16.15 -7.89 -1.37
CA GLU A 27 16.24 -7.62 0.07
C GLU A 27 16.56 -6.16 0.45
N ARG A 28 16.29 -5.20 -0.45
CA ARG A 28 16.58 -3.77 -0.21
C ARG A 28 15.54 -3.09 0.69
N LEU A 29 14.33 -3.65 0.75
CA LEU A 29 13.22 -3.07 1.48
C LEU A 29 12.25 -4.16 1.96
N HIS A 30 12.05 -4.25 3.28
CA HIS A 30 11.04 -5.10 3.88
C HIS A 30 10.02 -4.22 4.62
N LEU A 31 8.74 -4.35 4.26
CA LEU A 31 7.63 -3.70 4.95
C LEU A 31 6.69 -4.74 5.54
N THR A 32 6.20 -4.51 6.75
CA THR A 32 5.24 -5.41 7.39
C THR A 32 4.00 -4.63 7.80
N VAL A 33 2.83 -5.12 7.39
CA VAL A 33 1.51 -4.64 7.82
C VAL A 33 0.99 -5.58 8.91
N ARG A 34 0.84 -5.07 10.13
CA ARG A 34 0.34 -5.84 11.28
C ARG A 34 -0.98 -5.29 11.78
N CYS A 35 -1.96 -6.15 12.03
CA CYS A 35 -3.13 -5.80 12.83
C CYS A 35 -2.70 -5.68 14.29
N THR A 36 -2.72 -4.47 14.84
CA THR A 36 -2.29 -4.21 16.24
C THR A 36 -3.46 -4.13 17.20
N GLN A 37 -4.66 -3.85 16.71
CA GLN A 37 -5.87 -3.81 17.51
C GLN A 37 -7.08 -4.16 16.66
N ARG A 38 -7.99 -4.98 17.20
CA ARG A 38 -9.27 -5.30 16.55
C ARG A 38 -10.33 -5.48 17.63
N ASN A 39 -11.38 -4.68 17.56
CA ASN A 39 -12.55 -4.81 18.44
C ASN A 39 -13.83 -4.43 17.68
N SER A 40 -14.96 -4.40 18.38
CA SER A 40 -16.27 -4.09 17.79
C SER A 40 -16.41 -2.67 17.21
N SER A 41 -15.52 -1.75 17.58
CA SER A 41 -15.57 -0.34 17.20
C SER A 41 -14.60 0.03 16.09
N HIS A 42 -13.44 -0.65 16.00
CA HIS A 42 -12.43 -0.34 14.99
C HIS A 42 -11.40 -1.47 14.83
N THR A 43 -10.68 -1.43 13.71
CA THR A 43 -9.51 -2.28 13.43
C THR A 43 -8.32 -1.40 13.05
N MET A 44 -7.21 -1.55 13.77
CA MET A 44 -5.99 -0.80 13.56
C MET A 44 -4.90 -1.68 12.96
N TYR A 45 -4.30 -1.19 11.88
CA TYR A 45 -3.11 -1.76 11.27
C TYR A 45 -1.94 -0.77 11.38
N MET A 46 -0.75 -1.29 11.55
CA MET A 46 0.49 -0.51 11.53
C MET A 46 1.44 -1.08 10.47
N ILE A 47 2.08 -0.17 9.73
CA ILE A 47 3.10 -0.48 8.73
C ILE A 47 4.47 -0.15 9.32
N TYR A 48 5.36 -1.14 9.32
CA TYR A 48 6.72 -1.02 9.81
C TYR A 48 7.71 -1.26 8.67
N ASN A 49 8.87 -0.61 8.75
CA ASN A 49 10.04 -1.04 7.99
C ASN A 49 10.80 -2.07 8.85
N THR A 50 10.85 -3.30 8.35
CA THR A 50 11.46 -4.46 8.99
C THR A 50 12.72 -4.91 8.26
N THR A 51 13.30 -4.05 7.42
CA THR A 51 14.56 -4.32 6.71
C THR A 51 15.65 -4.58 7.75
N PRO A 52 16.35 -5.74 7.71
CA PRO A 52 17.27 -6.15 8.77
C PRO A 52 18.35 -5.12 9.11
N THR A 53 18.84 -4.37 8.12
CA THR A 53 19.88 -3.35 8.29
C THR A 53 19.38 -2.09 8.98
N VAL A 54 18.09 -1.80 8.89
CA VAL A 54 17.42 -0.61 9.46
C VAL A 54 16.82 -0.93 10.84
N PHE A 55 16.47 -2.19 11.08
CA PHE A 55 15.85 -2.66 12.32
C PHE A 55 16.87 -2.76 13.47
N GLN A 56 17.36 -1.60 13.93
CA GLN A 56 18.37 -1.49 14.99
C GLN A 56 17.79 -1.12 16.36
N SER A 57 16.52 -0.72 16.43
CA SER A 57 15.87 -0.32 17.68
C SER A 57 15.12 -1.47 18.34
N THR A 58 15.21 -1.57 19.66
CA THR A 58 14.43 -2.51 20.48
C THR A 58 12.92 -2.28 20.45
N ILE A 59 12.47 -1.09 20.02
CA ILE A 59 11.04 -0.75 19.88
C ILE A 59 10.75 -0.33 18.43
N PRO A 60 10.06 -1.15 17.62
CA PRO A 60 9.74 -0.80 16.25
C PRO A 60 8.79 0.40 16.19
N ARG A 61 9.21 1.49 15.54
CA ARG A 61 8.36 2.66 15.28
C ARG A 61 7.54 2.44 14.01
N PRO A 62 6.20 2.57 14.05
CA PRO A 62 5.39 2.47 12.85
C PRO A 62 5.63 3.68 11.93
N LEU A 63 5.71 3.43 10.63
CA LEU A 63 5.80 4.47 9.59
C LEU A 63 4.41 5.02 9.24
N VAL A 64 3.42 4.14 9.21
CA VAL A 64 2.02 4.49 8.94
C VAL A 64 1.10 3.72 9.89
N GLY A 65 0.08 4.39 10.42
CA GLY A 65 -1.06 3.78 11.09
C GLY A 65 -2.32 3.87 10.25
N LEU A 66 -3.11 2.81 10.20
CA LEU A 66 -4.41 2.75 9.52
C LEU A 66 -5.46 2.34 10.56
N ASP A 67 -6.39 3.23 10.86
CA ASP A 67 -7.49 2.99 11.77
C ASP A 67 -8.80 2.93 10.98
N PHE A 68 -9.34 1.73 10.79
CA PHE A 68 -10.62 1.51 10.12
C PHE A 68 -11.73 1.48 11.16
N GLY A 69 -12.79 2.25 10.94
CA GLY A 69 -13.91 2.34 11.86
C GLY A 69 -14.78 1.09 11.88
N LYS A 70 -15.85 1.18 12.67
CA LYS A 70 -16.87 0.15 12.81
C LYS A 70 -17.43 -0.27 11.45
N ASP A 71 -17.80 -1.54 11.33
CA ASP A 71 -18.37 -2.13 10.12
C ASP A 71 -17.48 -1.94 8.88
N ASN A 72 -16.16 -1.97 9.09
CA ASN A 72 -15.12 -1.78 8.09
C ASN A 72 -15.11 -0.38 7.45
N ALA A 73 -15.74 0.62 8.07
CA ALA A 73 -15.77 1.98 7.55
C ALA A 73 -14.36 2.58 7.43
N LEU A 74 -14.18 3.47 6.46
CA LEU A 74 -12.97 4.30 6.38
C LEU A 74 -12.85 5.17 7.63
N GLY A 75 -11.71 5.12 8.30
CA GLY A 75 -11.39 5.97 9.44
C GLY A 75 -10.22 6.91 9.14
N THR A 76 -9.10 6.71 9.82
CA THR A 76 -7.97 7.64 9.85
C THR A 76 -6.69 6.95 9.42
N ILE A 77 -5.90 7.62 8.58
CA ILE A 77 -4.50 7.26 8.30
C ILE A 77 -3.60 8.21 9.08
N SER A 78 -2.53 7.71 9.68
CA SER A 78 -1.49 8.53 10.31
C SER A 78 -0.16 8.27 9.61
N VAL A 79 0.36 9.27 8.90
CA VAL A 79 1.68 9.22 8.25
C VAL A 79 2.63 10.07 9.06
N ALA A 80 3.76 9.50 9.49
CA ALA A 80 4.72 10.18 10.38
C ALA A 80 4.10 10.76 11.67
N GLY A 81 3.00 10.15 12.14
CA GLY A 81 2.27 10.59 13.34
C GLY A 81 1.20 11.66 13.10
N VAL A 82 1.01 12.14 11.86
CA VAL A 82 -0.01 13.14 11.53
C VAL A 82 -1.31 12.46 11.11
N PRO A 83 -2.38 12.50 11.92
CA PRO A 83 -3.65 11.85 11.60
C PRO A 83 -4.41 12.65 10.53
N THR A 84 -4.89 11.94 9.51
CA THR A 84 -5.71 12.48 8.43
C THR A 84 -6.87 11.52 8.15
N PRO A 85 -8.13 11.99 8.03
CA PRO A 85 -9.24 11.14 7.61
C PRO A 85 -8.94 10.48 6.26
N MET A 86 -9.12 9.16 6.14
CA MET A 86 -8.80 8.42 4.91
C MET A 86 -9.55 8.98 3.68
N ARG A 87 -10.76 9.52 3.88
CA ARG A 87 -11.54 10.19 2.82
C ARG A 87 -10.91 11.50 2.32
N LYS A 88 -10.15 12.20 3.17
CA LYS A 88 -9.39 13.40 2.82
C LYS A 88 -8.03 13.05 2.23
N TYR A 89 -7.40 11.97 2.72
CA TYR A 89 -6.12 11.49 2.21
C TYR A 89 -6.26 10.87 0.81
N LEU A 90 -7.24 9.97 0.61
CA LEU A 90 -7.58 9.33 -0.65
C LEU A 90 -8.91 9.86 -1.21
N THR A 91 -8.78 10.93 -1.98
CA THR A 91 -9.90 11.63 -2.61
C THR A 91 -10.35 10.91 -3.88
N LYS A 92 -11.66 10.87 -4.15
CA LYS A 92 -12.14 10.41 -5.46
C LYS A 92 -11.69 11.37 -6.54
N VAL A 93 -11.27 10.83 -7.69
CA VAL A 93 -10.93 11.65 -8.86
C VAL A 93 -12.18 12.25 -9.50
N SER A 94 -13.33 11.57 -9.39
CA SER A 94 -14.63 12.07 -9.84
C SER A 94 -15.70 11.79 -8.78
N LEU A 95 -16.58 12.78 -8.54
CA LEU A 95 -17.68 12.66 -7.56
C LEU A 95 -18.75 11.66 -8.00
N ILE A 96 -18.95 11.51 -9.31
CA ILE A 96 -19.93 10.59 -9.93
C ILE A 96 -19.23 9.30 -10.42
N GLY A 97 -17.89 9.29 -10.40
CA GLY A 97 -17.07 8.19 -10.90
C GLY A 97 -16.86 7.03 -9.91
N SER A 98 -16.10 6.05 -10.39
CA SER A 98 -15.75 4.83 -9.64
C SER A 98 -15.02 5.14 -8.33
N SER A 99 -15.43 4.51 -7.23
CA SER A 99 -14.71 4.54 -5.94
C SER A 99 -13.31 3.90 -6.02
N LYS A 100 -13.03 3.17 -7.11
CA LYS A 100 -11.80 2.44 -7.41
C LYS A 100 -10.78 3.31 -8.16
N HIS A 101 -11.02 4.61 -8.23
CA HIS A 101 -10.14 5.62 -8.83
C HIS A 101 -9.97 6.79 -7.86
N ARG A 102 -8.82 6.84 -7.19
CA ARG A 102 -8.57 7.81 -6.11
C ARG A 102 -7.17 8.39 -6.17
N ARG A 103 -7.04 9.63 -5.68
CA ARG A 103 -5.80 10.40 -5.64
C ARG A 103 -5.40 10.72 -4.20
N PHE A 104 -4.11 10.63 -3.92
CA PHE A 104 -3.48 11.11 -2.69
C PHE A 104 -2.31 12.05 -3.01
N VAL A 105 -1.80 12.75 -2.00
CA VAL A 105 -0.58 13.55 -2.09
C VAL A 105 0.47 12.88 -1.21
N GLY A 106 1.62 12.56 -1.80
CA GLY A 106 2.74 11.95 -1.08
C GLY A 106 3.41 12.97 -0.16
N SER A 107 4.24 12.49 0.77
CA SER A 107 5.08 13.37 1.61
C SER A 107 6.07 14.24 0.81
N ASP A 108 6.34 13.90 -0.45
CA ASP A 108 7.12 14.72 -1.38
C ASP A 108 6.32 15.91 -1.98
N GLY A 109 5.05 16.05 -1.59
CA GLY A 109 4.14 17.10 -2.02
C GLY A 109 3.51 16.88 -3.40
N LYS A 110 3.76 15.74 -4.06
CA LYS A 110 3.25 15.46 -5.41
C LYS A 110 1.96 14.64 -5.39
N PRO A 111 1.07 14.84 -6.37
CA PRO A 111 -0.14 14.04 -6.50
C PRO A 111 0.13 12.69 -7.15
N TYR A 112 -0.50 11.66 -6.61
CA TYR A 112 -0.46 10.28 -7.09
C TYR A 112 -1.86 9.69 -7.17
N GLN A 113 -2.10 8.81 -8.13
CA GLN A 113 -3.43 8.32 -8.44
C GLN A 113 -3.46 6.80 -8.67
N TRP A 114 -4.30 6.11 -7.90
CA TRP A 114 -4.60 4.70 -8.06
C TRP A 114 -5.81 4.47 -8.96
N ALA A 115 -5.70 3.54 -9.89
CA ALA A 115 -6.81 3.02 -10.68
C ALA A 115 -6.78 1.48 -10.68
N ARG A 116 -7.95 0.84 -10.54
CA ARG A 116 -8.08 -0.62 -10.59
C ARG A 116 -8.18 -1.10 -12.03
N ARG A 117 -7.39 -2.10 -12.42
CA ARG A 117 -7.40 -2.75 -13.75
C ARG A 117 -7.32 -1.76 -14.90
N ALA A 118 -6.53 -0.69 -14.73
CA ALA A 118 -6.28 0.28 -15.78
C ALA A 118 -5.32 -0.26 -16.86
N GLN A 119 -4.50 -1.25 -16.51
CA GLN A 119 -3.56 -1.91 -17.41
C GLN A 119 -3.77 -3.44 -17.38
N PRO A 120 -3.45 -4.16 -18.47
CA PRO A 120 -3.50 -5.61 -18.50
C PRO A 120 -2.64 -6.23 -17.39
N ASN A 121 -3.15 -7.30 -16.76
CA ASN A 121 -2.46 -8.08 -15.73
C ASN A 121 -2.08 -7.32 -14.44
N GLN A 122 -2.47 -6.06 -14.30
CA GLN A 122 -2.30 -5.28 -13.07
C GLN A 122 -3.66 -5.08 -12.41
N GLU A 123 -3.80 -5.55 -11.18
CA GLU A 123 -5.03 -5.32 -10.41
C GLU A 123 -5.13 -3.86 -10.00
N TRP A 124 -4.01 -3.21 -9.66
CA TRP A 124 -3.92 -1.78 -9.38
C TRP A 124 -2.72 -1.14 -10.06
N THR A 125 -2.90 0.09 -10.54
CA THR A 125 -1.83 0.91 -11.10
C THR A 125 -1.85 2.28 -10.43
N CYS A 126 -0.68 2.73 -9.94
CA CYS A 126 -0.47 4.06 -9.39
C CYS A 126 0.30 4.92 -10.40
N THR A 127 -0.19 6.12 -10.65
CA THR A 127 0.41 7.07 -11.60
C THR A 127 0.72 8.40 -10.96
N ASN A 128 1.75 9.09 -11.44
CA ASN A 128 2.07 10.47 -11.07
C ASN A 128 1.26 11.49 -11.89
N ALA A 129 1.52 12.79 -11.68
CA ALA A 129 0.87 13.88 -12.42
C ALA A 129 1.04 13.81 -13.95
N SER A 130 2.13 13.21 -14.41
CA SER A 130 2.45 13.01 -15.84
C SER A 130 1.86 11.71 -16.40
N ALA A 131 0.96 11.06 -15.67
CA ALA A 131 0.37 9.75 -15.99
C ALA A 131 1.38 8.59 -16.14
N GLN A 132 2.61 8.76 -15.66
CA GLN A 132 3.60 7.69 -15.65
C GLN A 132 3.32 6.75 -14.48
N VAL A 133 3.43 5.44 -14.72
CA VAL A 133 3.29 4.42 -13.67
C VAL A 133 4.46 4.55 -12.69
N VAL A 134 4.15 4.70 -11.41
CA VAL A 134 5.13 4.75 -10.32
C VAL A 134 5.02 3.55 -9.38
N ALA A 135 3.89 2.85 -9.41
CA ALA A 135 3.71 1.58 -8.72
C ALA A 135 2.60 0.75 -9.37
N SER A 136 2.63 -0.56 -9.17
CA SER A 136 1.56 -1.46 -9.59
C SER A 136 1.42 -2.62 -8.61
N TYR A 137 0.20 -3.13 -8.46
CA TYR A 137 -0.07 -4.36 -7.71
C TYR A 137 -0.69 -5.39 -8.63
N SER A 138 -0.08 -6.56 -8.70
CA SER A 138 -0.49 -7.68 -9.55
C SER A 138 -0.90 -8.86 -8.67
N LEU A 139 -1.96 -9.56 -9.08
CA LEU A 139 -2.34 -10.84 -8.47
C LEU A 139 -1.56 -11.95 -9.15
N LYS A 140 -1.39 -13.07 -8.44
CA LYS A 140 -0.85 -14.31 -9.01
C LYS A 140 -1.56 -14.65 -10.33
N ALA A 141 -0.79 -14.97 -11.37
CA ALA A 141 -1.38 -15.29 -12.67
C ALA A 141 -2.09 -16.67 -12.61
N PRO A 142 -3.25 -16.83 -13.29
CA PRO A 142 -3.89 -18.14 -13.41
C PRO A 142 -2.95 -19.16 -14.06
N GLY A 143 -2.76 -20.31 -13.41
CA GLY A 143 -1.91 -21.40 -13.92
C GLY A 143 -0.45 -21.38 -13.42
N GLU A 144 -0.06 -20.39 -12.60
CA GLU A 144 1.25 -20.42 -11.95
C GLU A 144 1.33 -21.48 -10.84
N PRO A 145 2.51 -22.11 -10.63
CA PRO A 145 2.74 -23.10 -9.58
C PRO A 145 2.30 -22.61 -8.19
N GLU A 146 1.92 -23.52 -7.31
CA GLU A 146 1.76 -23.17 -5.89
C GLU A 146 3.14 -22.80 -5.30
N TYR A 147 3.32 -21.51 -5.04
CA TYR A 147 4.46 -21.00 -4.28
C TYR A 147 4.14 -21.08 -2.78
N SER A 148 5.17 -21.00 -1.94
CA SER A 148 5.00 -20.85 -0.48
C SER A 148 4.47 -19.46 -0.07
N THR A 149 4.20 -18.59 -1.04
CA THR A 149 3.74 -17.21 -0.88
C THR A 149 2.48 -16.97 -1.72
N SER A 150 1.87 -15.78 -1.59
CA SER A 150 0.64 -15.47 -2.32
C SER A 150 0.80 -15.33 -3.84
N GLY A 151 2.03 -15.14 -4.34
CA GLY A 151 2.31 -14.78 -5.73
C GLY A 151 1.85 -13.36 -6.13
N CYS A 152 1.33 -12.57 -5.19
CA CYS A 152 1.00 -11.16 -5.43
C CYS A 152 2.24 -10.28 -5.28
N ILE A 153 2.36 -9.26 -6.14
CA ILE A 153 3.55 -8.40 -6.21
C ILE A 153 3.12 -6.94 -6.18
N LEU A 154 3.76 -6.15 -5.32
CA LEU A 154 3.76 -4.69 -5.36
C LEU A 154 5.09 -4.21 -5.95
N GLU A 155 5.03 -3.66 -7.16
CA GLU A 155 6.19 -3.01 -7.78
C GLU A 155 6.15 -1.51 -7.54
N ILE A 156 7.29 -0.91 -7.22
CA ILE A 156 7.44 0.54 -7.00
C ILE A 156 8.69 1.00 -7.74
N THR A 157 8.58 2.04 -8.57
CA THR A 157 9.76 2.55 -9.28
C THR A 157 10.80 3.08 -8.30
N GLU A 158 12.08 3.04 -8.68
CA GLU A 158 13.17 3.40 -7.77
C GLU A 158 13.05 4.86 -7.28
N GLU A 159 12.56 5.76 -8.13
CA GLU A 159 12.36 7.18 -7.79
C GLU A 159 11.34 7.35 -6.67
N CYS A 160 10.34 6.46 -6.60
CA CYS A 160 9.28 6.50 -5.59
C CYS A 160 9.53 5.57 -4.39
N GLY A 161 10.70 4.93 -4.29
CA GLY A 161 11.03 4.04 -3.18
C GLY A 161 10.96 4.70 -1.79
N HIS A 162 11.26 5.99 -1.72
CA HIS A 162 11.12 6.78 -0.48
C HIS A 162 9.67 6.92 0.00
N LEU A 163 8.68 6.76 -0.90
CA LEU A 163 7.25 6.76 -0.61
C LEU A 163 6.68 5.35 -0.42
N ALA A 164 7.50 4.30 -0.44
CA ALA A 164 7.00 2.92 -0.39
C ALA A 164 6.01 2.63 0.76
N PRO A 165 6.21 3.13 2.00
CA PRO A 165 5.21 2.97 3.08
C PRO A 165 3.86 3.64 2.77
N GLU A 166 3.87 4.81 2.15
CA GLU A 166 2.66 5.55 1.76
C GLU A 166 1.96 4.93 0.55
N ILE A 167 2.73 4.43 -0.42
CA ILE A 167 2.23 3.67 -1.56
C ILE A 167 1.57 2.37 -1.08
N LEU A 168 2.21 1.65 -0.16
CA LEU A 168 1.62 0.46 0.45
C LEU A 168 0.37 0.80 1.26
N ALA A 169 0.40 1.85 2.08
CA ALA A 169 -0.75 2.31 2.87
C ALA A 169 -1.95 2.69 1.99
N SER A 170 -1.71 3.48 0.95
CA SER A 170 -2.74 3.91 0.02
C SER A 170 -3.31 2.72 -0.77
N LEU A 171 -2.47 1.80 -1.24
CA LEU A 171 -2.91 0.55 -1.84
C LEU A 171 -3.76 -0.29 -0.87
N TRP A 172 -3.34 -0.41 0.39
CA TRP A 172 -4.08 -1.16 1.42
C TRP A 172 -5.49 -0.60 1.62
N ILE A 173 -5.61 0.73 1.71
CA ILE A 173 -6.92 1.40 1.78
C ILE A 173 -7.74 1.14 0.51
N MET A 174 -7.15 1.21 -0.69
CA MET A 174 -7.85 0.94 -1.95
C MET A 174 -8.36 -0.51 -2.03
N ARG A 175 -7.55 -1.48 -1.59
CA ARG A 175 -7.96 -2.89 -1.49
C ARG A 175 -9.08 -3.09 -0.48
N HIS A 176 -9.00 -2.43 0.69
CA HIS A 176 -10.06 -2.44 1.71
C HIS A 176 -11.37 -1.86 1.18
N ILE A 177 -11.30 -0.73 0.45
CA ILE A 177 -12.46 -0.13 -0.22
C ILE A 177 -13.17 -1.11 -1.14
N VAL A 178 -12.42 -1.89 -1.91
CA VAL A 178 -12.99 -2.91 -2.81
C VAL A 178 -13.56 -4.09 -2.04
N ALA A 179 -12.87 -4.57 -1.00
CA ALA A 179 -13.30 -5.74 -0.22
C ALA A 179 -14.64 -5.50 0.51
N PHE A 180 -14.92 -4.25 0.89
CA PHE A 180 -16.13 -3.88 1.65
C PHE A 180 -17.07 -2.92 0.91
N ASP A 181 -16.90 -2.78 -0.40
CA ASP A 181 -17.72 -1.93 -1.29
C ASP A 181 -17.93 -0.49 -0.79
N LEU A 182 -16.84 0.17 -0.38
CA LEU A 182 -16.90 1.49 0.24
C LEU A 182 -16.93 2.62 -0.80
N GLY A 183 -18.02 3.38 -0.79
CA GLY A 183 -18.20 4.64 -1.52
C GLY A 183 -17.30 5.76 -1.03
#